data_AF-A0A415EJ56-F1
#
_entry.id   AF-A0A415EJ56-F1
#
_cell.length_a   1.000
_cell.length_b   1.000
_cell.length_c   1.000
_cell.angle_alpha   90.00
_cell.angle_beta   90.00
_cell.angle_gamma   90.00
#
_symmetry.space_group_name_H-M   'P 1'
#
loop_
_entity.id
_entity.type
_entity.pdbx_description
1 polymer ?
#
loop_
_entity_poly.entity_id
_entity_poly.type
_entity_poly.pdbx_seq_one_letter_code
_entity_poly.pdbx_strand_id
1 'polypeptide(L)'
;MKKFGAILVAAACLLAPCFTQAEAQGVDFNPKRCVSVASSLREQTWVDLDSVKVVREEAPYYQIKARTFYRNYEKHQVVETLGYYYYNADKGELYSEPLTLIIQDRLTGKTETRKVVQPRLIPAAYLDKDYIAGNLVFHKVYGRWFSPDYPQYPEAGEAKG
;
A
#
# COMPACT_ATOMS: atom_id res chain seq x y z
N MET A 1 37.09 8.59 -47.84
CA MET A 1 37.31 8.85 -46.40
C MET A 1 36.07 9.57 -45.87
N LYS A 2 35.18 8.91 -45.10
CA LYS A 2 35.04 9.06 -43.62
C LYS A 2 34.83 10.55 -43.24
N LYS A 3 33.69 11.07 -42.72
CA LYS A 3 32.62 10.54 -41.83
C LYS A 3 31.37 11.46 -41.82
N PHE A 4 30.18 10.85 -41.76
CA PHE A 4 29.01 11.09 -40.87
C PHE A 4 28.93 12.40 -40.06
N GLY A 5 27.85 13.19 -40.17
CA GLY A 5 26.67 13.16 -39.26
C GLY A 5 26.35 14.63 -38.88
N ALA A 6 25.12 15.11 -38.70
CA ALA A 6 24.01 14.53 -37.96
C ALA A 6 22.66 15.01 -38.50
N ILE A 7 21.73 14.06 -38.62
CA ILE A 7 20.30 14.32 -38.77
C ILE A 7 19.79 14.66 -37.37
N LEU A 8 19.30 15.89 -37.20
CA LEU A 8 18.54 16.30 -36.02
C LEU A 8 17.16 15.62 -36.10
N VAL A 9 17.09 14.35 -35.71
CA VAL A 9 15.81 13.71 -35.39
C VAL A 9 15.37 14.32 -34.07
N ALA A 10 14.38 15.20 -34.14
CA ALA A 10 13.64 15.65 -32.99
C ALA A 10 13.11 14.42 -32.24
N ALA A 11 13.80 14.06 -31.16
CA ALA A 11 13.35 13.09 -30.20
C ALA A 11 12.19 13.70 -29.41
N ALA A 12 11.00 13.76 -30.04
CA ALA A 12 9.72 13.98 -29.38
C ALA A 12 9.26 12.73 -28.61
N CYS A 13 10.21 12.04 -27.97
CA CYS A 13 10.01 10.90 -27.09
C CYS A 13 10.69 11.13 -25.73
N LEU A 14 10.75 12.38 -25.26
CA LEU A 14 10.93 12.65 -23.84
C LEU A 14 9.59 12.37 -23.15
N LEU A 15 9.35 11.08 -22.95
CA LEU A 15 8.79 10.47 -21.74
C LEU A 15 8.06 11.47 -20.84
N ALA A 16 6.90 11.95 -21.28
CA ALA A 16 5.85 12.24 -20.32
C ALA A 16 5.62 10.91 -19.60
N PRO A 17 5.81 10.82 -18.28
CA PRO A 17 5.32 9.64 -17.59
C PRO A 17 3.83 9.57 -17.89
N CYS A 18 3.41 8.46 -18.50
CA CYS A 18 2.02 8.09 -18.71
C CYS A 18 1.31 8.01 -17.34
N PHE A 19 1.01 9.15 -16.76
CA PHE A 19 -0.06 9.34 -15.80
C PHE A 19 -1.24 9.92 -16.58
N THR A 20 -1.65 9.24 -17.66
CA THR A 20 -2.97 9.47 -18.21
C THR A 20 -3.97 8.84 -17.27
N GLN A 21 -4.77 9.73 -16.69
CA GLN A 21 -5.94 9.49 -15.88
C GLN A 21 -6.71 8.25 -16.35
N ALA A 22 -6.81 7.28 -15.45
CA ALA A 22 -7.96 6.40 -15.37
C ALA A 22 -8.19 6.10 -13.87
N GLU A 23 -8.45 7.15 -13.10
CA GLU A 23 -9.30 7.06 -11.91
C GLU A 23 -10.75 6.87 -12.40
N ALA A 24 -10.98 5.77 -13.13
CA ALA A 24 -12.31 5.32 -13.47
C ALA A 24 -12.87 4.64 -12.22
N GLN A 25 -13.61 5.38 -11.42
CA GLN A 25 -14.66 4.95 -10.49
C GLN A 25 -14.46 3.64 -9.71
N GLY A 26 -14.15 3.77 -8.42
CA GLY A 26 -14.41 2.73 -7.42
C GLY A 26 -13.47 2.75 -6.23
N VAL A 27 -12.17 2.87 -6.50
CA VAL A 27 -11.11 2.85 -5.50
C VAL A 27 -10.54 4.26 -5.33
N ASP A 28 -10.49 4.76 -4.10
CA ASP A 28 -10.01 6.12 -3.76
C ASP A 28 -8.48 6.12 -3.54
N PHE A 29 -7.72 5.82 -4.60
CA PHE A 29 -6.27 5.78 -4.54
C PHE A 29 -5.66 7.15 -4.86
N ASN A 30 -5.21 7.88 -3.83
CA ASN A 30 -4.47 9.13 -3.99
C ASN A 30 -2.96 8.90 -3.72
N PRO A 31 -2.08 9.03 -4.72
CA PRO A 31 -0.66 8.73 -4.58
C PRO A 31 0.08 9.69 -3.63
N LYS A 32 -0.47 10.88 -3.31
CA LYS A 32 0.19 11.85 -2.41
C LYS A 32 0.11 11.46 -0.94
N ARG A 33 -0.89 10.66 -0.54
CA ARG A 33 -1.11 10.20 0.84
C ARG A 33 -0.74 8.73 1.05
N CYS A 34 -0.50 8.01 -0.03
CA CYS A 34 -0.21 6.57 -0.01
C CYS A 34 1.29 6.31 -0.04
N VAL A 35 1.78 5.49 0.89
CA VAL A 35 3.18 5.01 0.90
C VAL A 35 3.23 3.56 0.44
N SER A 36 4.09 3.25 -0.54
CA SER A 36 4.33 1.88 -1.01
C SER A 36 5.12 1.12 0.06
N VAL A 37 4.60 -0.03 0.48
CA VAL A 37 5.19 -0.82 1.58
C VAL A 37 5.78 -2.15 1.09
N ALA A 38 5.19 -2.75 0.06
CA ALA A 38 5.72 -3.98 -0.54
C ALA A 38 5.56 -3.93 -2.07
N SER A 39 6.55 -4.43 -2.79
CA SER A 39 6.53 -4.48 -4.25
C SER A 39 7.22 -5.76 -4.73
N SER A 40 6.59 -6.42 -5.69
CA SER A 40 7.10 -7.58 -6.40
C SER A 40 6.66 -7.54 -7.86
N LEU A 41 7.09 -8.53 -8.65
CA LEU A 41 6.63 -8.67 -10.03
C LEU A 41 5.12 -8.92 -10.15
N ARG A 42 4.50 -9.51 -9.12
CA ARG A 42 3.08 -9.91 -9.14
C ARG A 42 2.16 -8.87 -8.51
N GLU A 43 2.68 -8.12 -7.57
CA GLU A 43 1.87 -7.25 -6.74
C GLU A 43 2.61 -6.06 -6.14
N GLN A 44 1.85 -5.02 -5.82
CA GLN A 44 2.32 -3.87 -5.07
C GLN A 44 1.28 -3.48 -4.02
N THR A 45 1.75 -3.09 -2.84
CA THR A 45 0.93 -2.76 -1.67
C THR A 45 1.26 -1.36 -1.17
N TRP A 46 0.23 -0.60 -0.81
CA TRP A 46 0.34 0.74 -0.23
C TRP A 46 -0.51 0.88 1.03
N VAL A 47 -0.12 1.81 1.91
CA VAL A 47 -0.91 2.26 3.06
C VAL A 47 -1.28 3.72 2.83
N ASP A 48 -2.55 4.07 3.01
CA ASP A 48 -3.00 5.47 3.04
C ASP A 48 -2.81 6.02 4.45
N LEU A 49 -1.81 6.90 4.61
CA LEU A 49 -1.41 7.43 5.90
C LEU A 49 -2.42 8.42 6.50
N ASP A 50 -3.29 9.03 5.68
CA ASP A 50 -4.34 9.94 6.16
C ASP A 50 -5.55 9.17 6.72
N SER A 51 -5.70 7.90 6.32
CA SER A 51 -6.76 7.01 6.81
C SER A 51 -6.49 6.40 8.18
N VAL A 52 -5.26 6.55 8.70
CA VAL A 52 -4.81 5.93 9.95
C VAL A 52 -5.51 6.56 11.15
N LYS A 53 -6.24 5.75 11.92
CA LYS A 53 -6.99 6.18 13.11
C LYS A 53 -6.85 5.20 14.25
N VAL A 54 -6.45 5.68 15.42
CA VAL A 54 -6.43 4.89 16.67
C VAL A 54 -7.87 4.53 17.07
N VAL A 55 -8.08 3.25 17.37
CA VAL A 55 -9.35 2.72 17.88
C VAL A 55 -9.21 2.39 19.37
N ARG A 56 -8.08 1.81 19.76
CA ARG A 56 -7.76 1.46 21.15
C ARG A 56 -6.27 1.64 21.40
N GLU A 57 -5.95 2.26 22.53
CA GLU A 57 -4.60 2.43 23.05
C GLU A 57 -4.59 2.03 24.53
N GLU A 58 -4.46 0.72 24.80
CA GLU A 58 -4.48 0.16 26.15
C GLU A 58 -3.40 -0.91 26.25
N ALA A 59 -2.20 -0.50 26.63
CA ALA A 59 -1.06 -1.40 26.75
C ALA A 59 -1.41 -2.68 27.56
N PRO A 60 -1.00 -3.88 27.10
CA PRO A 60 -0.10 -4.13 25.97
C PRO A 60 -0.81 -4.25 24.60
N TYR A 61 -2.12 -3.96 24.52
CA TYR A 61 -2.95 -4.17 23.34
C TYR A 61 -3.30 -2.87 22.62
N TYR A 62 -3.10 -2.86 21.30
CA TYR A 62 -3.42 -1.71 20.47
C TYR A 62 -4.30 -2.12 19.30
N GLN A 63 -5.18 -1.22 18.88
CA GLN A 63 -6.00 -1.39 17.69
C GLN A 63 -5.99 -0.11 16.88
N ILE A 64 -5.60 -0.23 15.61
CA ILE A 64 -5.51 0.91 14.68
C ILE A 64 -6.28 0.55 13.42
N LYS A 65 -7.12 1.46 12.95
CA LYS A 65 -7.83 1.34 11.68
C LYS A 65 -7.03 2.02 10.58
N ALA A 66 -6.93 1.40 9.41
CA ALA A 66 -6.31 2.00 8.24
C ALA A 66 -6.90 1.44 6.94
N ARG A 67 -6.67 2.16 5.85
CA ARG A 67 -6.85 1.69 4.47
C ARG A 67 -5.53 1.23 3.89
N THR A 68 -5.57 0.08 3.24
CA THR A 68 -4.48 -0.41 2.41
C THR A 68 -4.97 -0.65 0.98
N PHE A 69 -4.05 -0.52 0.04
CA PHE A 69 -4.30 -0.76 -1.36
C PHE A 69 -3.38 -1.87 -1.83
N TYR A 70 -3.93 -2.76 -2.62
CA TYR A 70 -3.24 -3.89 -3.18
C TYR A 70 -3.51 -3.94 -4.67
N ARG A 71 -2.46 -3.86 -5.48
CA ARG A 71 -2.55 -4.06 -6.93
C ARG A 71 -2.01 -5.44 -7.27
N ASN A 72 -2.81 -6.25 -7.94
CA ASN A 72 -2.40 -7.53 -8.52
C ASN A 72 -2.27 -7.38 -10.04
N TYR A 73 -1.07 -7.59 -10.55
CA TYR A 73 -0.77 -7.45 -11.98
C TYR A 73 -1.31 -8.63 -12.80
N GLU A 74 -1.31 -9.85 -12.25
CA GLU A 74 -1.80 -11.06 -12.93
C GLU A 74 -3.32 -11.06 -13.11
N LYS A 75 -4.05 -10.60 -12.09
CA LYS A 75 -5.51 -10.51 -12.09
C LYS A 75 -6.02 -9.20 -12.66
N HIS A 76 -5.13 -8.26 -12.98
CA HIS A 76 -5.48 -6.90 -13.39
C HIS A 76 -6.42 -6.20 -12.39
N GLN A 77 -6.16 -6.36 -11.09
CA GLN A 77 -7.04 -5.87 -10.03
C GLN A 77 -6.37 -4.85 -9.13
N VAL A 78 -7.15 -3.91 -8.62
CA VAL A 78 -6.82 -3.09 -7.45
C VAL A 78 -7.84 -3.39 -6.37
N VAL A 79 -7.37 -3.62 -5.16
CA VAL A 79 -8.18 -3.90 -3.98
C VAL A 79 -7.86 -2.85 -2.94
N GLU A 80 -8.83 -2.02 -2.58
CA GLU A 80 -8.81 -1.24 -1.34
C GLU A 80 -9.35 -2.12 -0.21
N THR A 81 -8.64 -2.15 0.90
CA THR A 81 -9.06 -2.84 2.12
C THR A 81 -9.16 -1.82 3.24
N LEU A 82 -10.35 -1.67 3.82
CA LEU A 82 -10.53 -1.02 5.11
C LEU A 82 -10.49 -2.09 6.19
N GLY A 83 -9.53 -1.99 7.11
CA GLY A 83 -9.31 -3.01 8.13
C GLY A 83 -8.81 -2.46 9.45
N TYR A 84 -8.74 -3.35 10.44
CA TYR A 84 -8.02 -3.11 11.68
C TYR A 84 -6.67 -3.83 11.66
N TYR A 85 -5.70 -3.22 12.33
CA TYR A 85 -4.47 -3.84 12.77
C TYR A 85 -4.52 -3.97 14.28
N TYR A 86 -4.24 -5.17 14.78
CA TYR A 86 -4.17 -5.49 16.20
C TYR A 86 -2.74 -5.82 16.59
N TYR A 87 -2.33 -5.30 17.74
CA TYR A 87 -0.97 -5.43 18.23
C TYR A 87 -1.01 -5.99 19.65
N ASN A 88 -0.18 -6.99 19.92
CA ASN A 88 0.09 -7.50 21.25
C ASN A 88 1.57 -7.28 21.56
N ALA A 89 1.89 -6.20 22.27
CA ALA A 89 3.26 -5.79 22.50
C ALA A 89 4.05 -6.78 23.37
N ASP A 90 3.39 -7.47 24.30
CA ASP A 90 4.05 -8.46 25.16
C ASP A 90 4.54 -9.67 24.39
N LYS A 91 3.83 -10.04 23.32
CA LYS A 91 4.17 -11.21 22.48
C LYS A 91 4.83 -10.84 21.16
N GLY A 92 4.89 -9.56 20.81
CA GLY A 92 5.36 -9.11 19.50
C GLY A 92 4.46 -9.56 18.34
N GLU A 93 3.18 -9.82 18.60
CA GLU A 93 2.24 -10.34 17.59
C GLU A 93 1.47 -9.21 16.92
N LEU A 94 1.35 -9.31 15.59
CA LEU A 94 0.59 -8.41 14.74
C LEU A 94 -0.47 -9.20 13.98
N TYR A 95 -1.69 -8.68 13.94
CA TYR A 95 -2.79 -9.25 13.18
C TYR A 95 -3.46 -8.19 12.31
N SER A 96 -3.95 -8.60 11.15
CA SER A 96 -4.85 -7.81 10.31
C SER A 96 -6.26 -8.37 10.37
N GLU A 97 -7.26 -7.50 10.24
CA GLU A 97 -8.67 -7.89 10.17
C GLU A 97 -9.38 -7.04 9.10
N PRO A 98 -9.62 -7.59 7.90
CA PRO A 98 -10.31 -6.86 6.84
C PRO A 98 -11.81 -6.73 7.16
N LEU A 99 -12.35 -5.52 7.08
CA LEU A 99 -13.77 -5.24 7.32
C LEU A 99 -14.54 -5.05 6.00
N THR A 100 -13.92 -4.36 5.05
CA THR A 100 -14.51 -4.06 3.76
C THR A 100 -13.43 -4.10 2.69
N LEU A 101 -13.75 -4.73 1.56
CA LEU A 101 -12.91 -4.76 0.37
C LEU A 101 -13.64 -4.04 -0.75
N ILE A 102 -12.97 -3.14 -1.45
CA ILE A 102 -13.44 -2.58 -2.71
C ILE A 102 -12.50 -3.08 -3.79
N ILE A 103 -13.03 -3.92 -4.67
CA ILE A 103 -12.27 -4.62 -5.70
C ILE A 103 -12.63 -3.99 -7.03
N GLN A 104 -11.64 -3.44 -7.71
CA GLN A 104 -11.75 -2.92 -9.05
C GLN A 104 -11.01 -3.81 -10.03
N ASP A 105 -11.72 -4.31 -11.03
CA ASP A 105 -11.15 -4.94 -12.21
C ASP A 105 -10.70 -3.83 -13.19
N ARG A 106 -9.41 -3.79 -13.53
CA ARG A 106 -8.82 -2.73 -14.35
C ARG A 106 -9.01 -2.95 -15.85
N LEU A 107 -9.41 -4.13 -16.29
CA LEU A 107 -9.69 -4.39 -17.71
C LEU A 107 -11.10 -3.92 -18.06
N THR A 108 -12.05 -4.16 -17.15
CA THR A 108 -13.48 -3.86 -17.36
C THR A 108 -13.92 -2.57 -16.69
N GLY A 109 -13.16 -2.05 -15.72
CA GLY A 109 -13.53 -0.91 -14.89
C GLY A 109 -14.61 -1.23 -13.85
N LYS A 110 -15.07 -2.49 -13.75
CA LYS A 110 -16.11 -2.89 -12.82
C LYS A 110 -15.58 -2.87 -11.38
N THR A 111 -16.37 -2.26 -10.50
CA THR A 111 -16.08 -2.20 -9.06
C THR A 111 -17.10 -3.00 -8.27
N GLU A 112 -16.63 -3.78 -7.30
CA GLU A 112 -17.44 -4.52 -6.34
C GLU A 112 -17.04 -4.14 -4.92
N THR A 113 -18.02 -3.87 -4.04
CA THR A 113 -17.78 -3.71 -2.60
C THR A 113 -18.22 -4.96 -1.87
N ARG A 114 -17.31 -5.56 -1.09
CA ARG A 114 -17.56 -6.73 -0.24
C ARG A 114 -17.40 -6.35 1.22
N LYS A 115 -18.48 -6.44 1.99
CA LYS A 115 -18.40 -6.40 3.46
C LYS A 115 -18.07 -7.79 3.99
N VAL A 116 -17.10 -7.89 4.89
CA VAL A 116 -16.74 -9.16 5.50
C VAL A 116 -17.73 -9.47 6.62
N VAL A 117 -18.57 -10.48 6.43
CA VAL A 117 -19.69 -10.80 7.34
C VAL A 117 -19.20 -11.41 8.67
N GLN A 118 -18.01 -11.99 8.68
CA GLN A 118 -17.33 -12.52 9.88
C GLN A 118 -15.82 -12.29 9.71
N PRO A 119 -15.34 -11.08 10.01
CA PRO A 119 -13.93 -10.79 9.89
C PRO A 119 -13.16 -11.66 10.89
N ARG A 120 -11.99 -12.13 10.45
CA ARG A 120 -11.11 -12.98 11.25
C ARG A 120 -9.79 -12.25 11.43
N LEU A 121 -9.19 -12.43 12.61
CA LEU A 121 -7.80 -12.07 12.84
C LEU A 121 -6.91 -12.96 11.98
N ILE A 122 -6.16 -12.35 11.08
CA ILE A 122 -5.16 -12.98 10.24
C ILE A 122 -3.81 -12.62 10.85
N PRO A 123 -3.02 -13.59 11.34
CA PRO A 123 -1.66 -13.32 11.79
C PRO A 123 -0.83 -12.76 10.63
N ALA A 124 -0.17 -11.63 10.84
CA ALA A 124 0.76 -11.07 9.88
C ALA A 124 2.11 -11.77 10.05
N ALA A 125 2.50 -12.58 9.07
CA ALA A 125 3.77 -13.30 9.09
C ALA A 125 4.93 -12.32 8.90
N TYR A 126 6.06 -12.61 9.55
CA TYR A 126 7.25 -11.74 9.48
C TYR A 126 7.64 -11.41 8.03
N LEU A 127 7.75 -10.11 7.73
CA LEU A 127 8.05 -9.53 6.42
C LEU A 127 7.02 -9.79 5.31
N ASP A 128 5.84 -10.31 5.63
CA ASP A 128 4.73 -10.25 4.68
C ASP A 128 4.22 -8.80 4.54
N LYS A 129 3.42 -8.55 3.49
CA LYS A 129 2.89 -7.21 3.21
C LYS A 129 2.04 -6.64 4.34
N ASP A 130 1.31 -7.49 5.07
CA ASP A 130 0.46 -7.05 6.18
C ASP A 130 1.30 -6.70 7.41
N TYR A 131 2.41 -7.38 7.61
CA TYR A 131 3.38 -7.12 8.66
C TYR A 131 4.09 -5.78 8.45
N ILE A 132 4.52 -5.54 7.22
CA ILE A 132 5.14 -4.29 6.79
C ILE A 132 4.13 -3.12 6.88
N ALA A 133 2.91 -3.31 6.37
CA ALA A 133 1.85 -2.31 6.49
C ALA A 133 1.51 -2.01 7.95
N GLY A 134 1.33 -3.03 8.78
CA GLY A 134 0.98 -2.87 10.19
C GLY A 134 2.08 -2.17 11.00
N ASN A 135 3.35 -2.43 10.71
CA ASN A 135 4.46 -1.70 11.32
C ASN A 135 4.45 -0.21 10.92
N LEU A 136 4.22 0.12 9.65
CA LEU A 136 4.11 1.51 9.19
C LEU A 136 2.91 2.23 9.83
N VAL A 137 1.77 1.56 9.91
CA VAL A 137 0.56 2.08 10.58
C VAL A 137 0.83 2.39 12.06
N PHE A 138 1.54 1.50 12.76
CA PHE A 138 1.92 1.73 14.16
C PHE A 138 2.90 2.91 14.30
N HIS A 139 3.91 2.98 13.43
CA HIS A 139 4.89 4.07 13.41
C HIS A 139 4.23 5.43 13.14
N LYS A 140 3.27 5.49 12.20
CA LYS A 140 2.52 6.72 11.91
C LYS A 140 1.83 7.29 13.14
N VAL A 141 1.34 6.44 14.04
CA VAL A 141 0.64 6.87 15.26
C VAL A 141 1.63 7.20 16.39
N TYR A 142 2.59 6.32 16.65
CA TYR A 142 3.39 6.37 17.88
C TYR A 142 4.82 6.87 17.69
N GLY A 143 5.25 7.16 16.45
CA GLY A 143 6.62 7.59 16.16
C GLY A 143 7.70 6.54 16.45
N ARG A 144 7.30 5.27 16.62
CA ARG A 144 8.18 4.12 16.87
C ARG A 144 7.67 2.89 16.14
N TRP A 145 8.55 1.98 15.78
CA TRP A 145 8.17 0.70 15.18
C TRP A 145 7.59 -0.25 16.23
N PHE A 146 6.63 -1.08 15.82
CA PHE A 146 6.06 -2.11 16.69
C PHE A 146 7.07 -3.23 16.92
N SER A 147 7.68 -3.71 15.84
CA SER A 147 8.76 -4.70 15.91
C SER A 147 10.12 -4.02 15.89
N PRO A 148 11.03 -4.35 16.84
CA PRO A 148 12.38 -3.81 16.87
C PRO A 148 13.25 -4.32 15.71
N ASP A 149 12.94 -5.50 15.17
CA ASP A 149 13.69 -6.13 14.07
C ASP A 149 13.17 -5.73 12.68
N TYR A 150 12.22 -4.78 12.62
CA TYR A 150 11.66 -4.33 11.36
C TYR A 150 12.76 -3.71 10.48
N PRO A 151 13.04 -4.24 9.27
CA PRO A 151 14.03 -3.66 8.39
C PRO A 151 13.58 -2.26 8.02
N GLN A 152 14.38 -1.28 8.41
CA GLN A 152 14.18 0.12 8.07
C GLN A 152 14.26 0.23 6.54
N TYR A 153 13.11 0.13 5.87
CA TYR A 153 13.05 0.56 4.48
C TYR A 153 13.34 2.06 4.48
N PRO A 154 14.24 2.54 3.59
CA PRO A 154 14.60 3.95 3.56
C PRO A 154 13.31 4.76 3.45
N GLU A 155 13.25 5.81 4.28
CA GLU A 155 12.11 6.70 4.40
C GLU A 155 11.55 7.03 3.01
N ALA A 156 10.23 6.99 2.88
CA ALA A 156 9.55 7.42 1.67
C ALA A 156 9.85 8.91 1.42
N GLY A 157 10.91 9.17 0.67
CA GLY A 157 11.52 10.48 0.44
C GLY A 157 13.03 10.27 0.39
N GLU A 158 13.63 9.93 -0.74
CA GLU A 158 13.80 10.84 -1.86
C GLU A 158 13.65 10.09 -3.19
N ALA A 159 12.55 10.33 -3.91
CA ALA A 159 12.61 10.29 -5.36
C ALA A 159 13.39 11.55 -5.80
N LYS A 160 14.72 11.49 -5.76
CA LYS A 160 15.57 12.45 -6.49
C LYS A 160 15.38 12.15 -7.98
N GLY A 161 14.93 13.18 -8.69
CA GLY A 161 14.53 13.14 -10.10
C GLY A 161 15.69 13.00 -11.08
#